data_AF-A0A1E7GKT8-F1
#
_entry.id   AF-A0A1E7GKT8-F1
#
_cell.length_a   1.000
_cell.length_b   1.000
_cell.length_c   1.000
_cell.angle_alpha   90.00
_cell.angle_beta   90.00
_cell.angle_gamma   90.00
#
_symmetry.space_group_name_H-M   'P 1'
#
loop_
_entity.id
_entity.type
_entity.pdbx_description
1 polymer ?
#
loop_
_entity_poly.entity_id
_entity_poly.type
_entity_poly.pdbx_seq_one_letter_code
_entity_poly.pdbx_strand_id
1 'polypeptide(L)'
;MKWFFRTAKVRYGISLLAVLLVLLAFGFVWASSGGGHEAAPALEAEGHGGHGDSGFDKGKDLIWRIMNFTVLAGGLFFLLRKPVAKALESRRQGIRDQLDDLAKQKEAAEKELAGYKEKLARLDQEVERIMAEYLKEGEAAKAKIIEEAKAVAEKLRQQAKKNIEQEFQKARQELKAEMAEQAVTMAEALIKKNIKDKDQERIVGEYLTKVVVAQ
;
A
#
# COMPACT_ATOMS: atom_id res chain seq x y z
N MET A 1 34.75 38.39 -13.84
CA MET A 1 34.25 39.53 -13.05
C MET A 1 34.00 40.83 -13.85
N LYS A 2 33.81 40.77 -15.20
CA LYS A 2 33.54 41.94 -16.06
C LYS A 2 32.10 42.02 -16.61
N TRP A 3 31.25 41.03 -16.31
CA TRP A 3 29.89 40.91 -16.89
C TRP A 3 28.79 41.64 -16.11
N PHE A 4 29.03 42.02 -14.84
CA PHE A 4 27.99 42.57 -13.97
C PHE A 4 27.78 44.10 -14.10
N PHE A 5 28.76 44.84 -14.62
CA PHE A 5 28.69 46.31 -14.71
C PHE A 5 27.90 46.84 -15.92
N ARG A 6 27.59 45.99 -16.90
CA ARG A 6 26.90 46.43 -18.14
C ARG A 6 25.39 46.59 -17.95
N THR A 7 24.79 45.94 -16.96
CA THR A 7 23.33 45.97 -16.72
C THR A 7 22.86 47.21 -15.95
N ALA A 8 23.74 47.87 -15.20
CA ALA A 8 23.43 49.10 -14.47
C ALA A 8 23.27 50.30 -15.42
N LYS A 9 24.20 50.50 -16.38
CA LYS A 9 24.10 51.56 -17.39
C LYS A 9 22.87 51.41 -18.30
N VAL A 10 22.50 50.17 -18.64
CA VAL A 10 21.32 49.87 -19.46
C VAL A 10 20.01 50.16 -18.71
N ARG A 11 19.96 49.91 -17.38
CA ARG A 11 18.78 50.21 -16.56
C ARG A 11 18.50 51.71 -16.43
N TYR A 12 19.53 52.53 -16.24
CA TYR A 12 19.36 53.99 -16.28
C TYR A 12 19.01 54.49 -17.69
N GLY A 13 19.55 53.87 -18.74
CA GLY A 13 19.24 54.21 -20.14
C GLY A 13 17.79 53.93 -20.54
N ILE A 14 17.22 52.79 -20.14
CA ILE A 14 15.81 52.44 -20.46
C ILE A 14 14.84 53.33 -19.67
N SER A 15 15.15 53.65 -18.41
CA SER A 15 14.34 54.58 -17.61
C SER A 15 14.42 56.02 -18.15
N LEU A 16 15.59 56.47 -18.61
CA LEU A 16 15.75 57.76 -19.30
C LEU A 16 14.96 57.79 -20.62
N LEU A 17 14.98 56.71 -21.39
CA LEU A 17 14.19 56.58 -22.62
C LEU A 17 12.68 56.61 -22.35
N ALA A 18 12.18 55.93 -21.32
CA ALA A 18 10.76 55.94 -20.96
C ALA A 18 10.29 57.34 -20.50
N VAL A 19 11.13 58.04 -19.72
CA VAL A 19 10.86 59.43 -19.29
C VAL A 19 10.91 60.39 -20.48
N LEU A 20 11.84 60.18 -21.42
CA LEU A 20 11.96 60.98 -22.64
C LEU A 20 10.82 60.69 -23.63
N LEU A 21 10.28 59.48 -23.65
CA LEU A 21 9.11 59.09 -24.46
C LEU A 21 7.81 59.67 -23.88
N VAL A 22 7.67 59.72 -22.55
CA VAL A 22 6.56 60.43 -21.89
C VAL A 22 6.64 61.94 -22.12
N LEU A 23 7.85 62.52 -22.11
CA LEU A 23 8.08 63.93 -22.44
C LEU A 23 7.79 64.25 -23.91
N LEU A 24 8.17 63.37 -24.84
CA LEU A 24 7.88 63.52 -26.27
C LEU A 24 6.38 63.34 -26.56
N ALA A 25 5.69 62.41 -25.89
CA ALA A 25 4.25 62.23 -26.03
C ALA A 25 3.46 63.44 -25.51
N PHE A 26 3.88 64.06 -24.40
CA PHE A 26 3.28 65.29 -23.88
C PHE A 26 3.52 66.51 -24.79
N GLY A 27 4.67 66.57 -25.49
CA GLY A 27 4.94 67.60 -26.49
C GLY A 27 4.15 67.42 -27.79
N PHE A 28 3.89 66.17 -28.19
CA PHE A 28 3.21 65.84 -29.45
C PHE A 28 1.69 66.07 -29.38
N VAL A 29 1.07 65.86 -28.21
CA VAL A 29 -0.38 66.06 -28.01
C VAL A 29 -0.80 67.54 -28.16
N TRP A 30 0.09 68.50 -27.88
CA TRP A 30 -0.24 69.93 -28.07
C TRP A 30 0.14 70.49 -29.45
N ALA A 31 0.84 69.70 -30.28
CA ALA A 31 1.30 70.14 -31.61
C ALA A 31 0.39 69.70 -32.77
N SER A 32 -0.58 68.81 -32.54
CA SER A 32 -1.34 68.15 -33.63
C SER A 32 -2.88 68.35 -33.60
N SER A 33 -3.45 69.25 -32.80
CA SER A 33 -4.90 69.47 -32.81
C SER A 33 -5.24 70.94 -33.06
N GLY A 34 -5.52 71.25 -34.32
CA GLY A 34 -6.50 72.26 -34.66
C GLY A 34 -7.90 71.63 -34.63
N GLY A 35 -8.81 72.23 -33.86
CA GLY A 35 -10.26 72.07 -34.00
C GLY A 35 -10.97 71.15 -32.99
N GLY A 36 -11.65 71.77 -32.00
CA GLY A 36 -13.09 71.56 -31.74
C GLY A 36 -13.58 70.46 -30.78
N HIS A 37 -14.14 70.92 -29.66
CA HIS A 37 -15.27 70.40 -28.85
C HIS A 37 -15.13 69.24 -27.83
N GLU A 38 -15.25 69.67 -26.57
CA GLU A 38 -16.18 69.23 -25.51
C GLU A 38 -15.82 68.20 -24.42
N ALA A 39 -16.05 68.69 -23.18
CA ALA A 39 -16.46 68.04 -21.92
C ALA A 39 -15.45 67.21 -21.11
N ALA A 40 -14.83 67.85 -20.10
CA ALA A 40 -14.99 67.53 -18.66
C ALA A 40 -14.17 68.52 -17.79
N PRO A 41 -14.68 68.93 -16.61
CA PRO A 41 -14.22 70.12 -15.90
C PRO A 41 -12.95 69.90 -15.07
N ALA A 42 -12.09 70.91 -15.12
CA ALA A 42 -11.38 71.53 -14.00
C ALA A 42 -10.95 70.61 -12.83
N LEU A 43 -9.69 70.18 -12.88
CA LEU A 43 -8.81 70.52 -11.76
C LEU A 43 -7.94 71.68 -12.23
N GLU A 44 -8.49 72.87 -12.04
CA GLU A 44 -7.76 74.13 -12.11
C GLU A 44 -6.67 74.12 -11.04
N ALA A 45 -5.43 74.03 -11.49
CA ALA A 45 -4.35 74.77 -10.86
C ALA A 45 -4.08 75.96 -11.77
N GLU A 46 -4.98 76.95 -11.69
CA GLU A 46 -4.71 78.27 -12.23
C GLU A 46 -3.55 78.91 -11.46
N GLY A 47 -2.61 79.44 -12.24
CA GLY A 47 -1.46 80.18 -11.80
C GLY A 47 -0.89 80.91 -13.01
N HIS A 48 -1.67 81.90 -13.46
CA HIS A 48 -1.41 83.06 -14.32
C HIS A 48 0.02 83.25 -14.89
N GLY A 49 0.21 83.79 -16.08
CA GLY A 49 -0.69 84.59 -16.88
C GLY A 49 0.01 85.03 -18.17
N GLY A 50 -0.77 85.51 -19.12
CA GLY A 50 -0.28 85.90 -20.44
C GLY A 50 0.67 87.10 -20.39
N HIS A 51 1.56 87.15 -21.37
CA HIS A 51 1.75 88.28 -22.27
C HIS A 51 2.82 87.96 -23.31
N GLY A 52 2.68 88.56 -24.50
CA GLY A 52 3.84 89.11 -25.19
C GLY A 52 4.48 88.22 -26.24
N ASP A 53 4.16 88.55 -27.48
CA ASP A 53 4.99 88.35 -28.65
C ASP A 53 6.48 88.70 -28.41
N SER A 54 7.36 87.69 -28.31
CA SER A 54 8.74 87.69 -28.83
C SER A 54 9.43 86.33 -28.64
N GLY A 55 10.32 85.94 -29.56
CA GLY A 55 10.97 84.61 -29.61
C GLY A 55 11.91 84.24 -28.45
N PHE A 56 12.06 85.08 -27.41
CA PHE A 56 12.98 84.86 -26.30
C PHE A 56 12.30 84.33 -25.00
N ASP A 57 10.99 84.52 -24.83
CA ASP A 57 10.27 84.15 -23.60
C ASP A 57 9.83 82.68 -23.56
N LYS A 58 9.57 82.08 -24.73
CA LYS A 58 9.25 80.63 -24.85
C LYS A 58 10.36 79.72 -24.31
N GLY A 59 11.61 80.17 -24.35
CA GLY A 59 12.76 79.42 -23.83
C GLY A 59 12.78 79.35 -22.30
N LYS A 60 12.41 80.43 -21.61
CA LYS A 60 12.37 80.48 -20.15
C LYS A 60 11.21 79.64 -19.59
N ASP A 61 10.04 79.71 -20.21
CA ASP A 61 8.89 78.87 -19.84
C ASP A 61 9.18 77.38 -20.03
N LEU A 62 9.90 77.03 -21.10
CA LEU A 62 10.33 75.65 -21.35
C LEU A 62 11.34 75.18 -20.29
N ILE A 63 12.31 76.02 -19.91
CA ILE A 63 13.28 75.71 -18.85
C ILE A 63 12.57 75.51 -17.50
N TRP A 64 11.59 76.36 -17.16
CA TRP A 64 10.81 76.24 -15.92
C TRP A 64 9.93 74.98 -15.88
N ARG A 65 9.30 74.62 -17.02
CA ARG A 65 8.56 73.35 -17.16
C ARG A 65 9.47 72.13 -17.05
N ILE A 66 10.64 72.15 -17.70
CA ILE A 66 11.63 71.05 -17.62
C ILE A 66 12.15 70.91 -16.19
N MET A 67 12.41 72.01 -15.50
CA MET A 67 12.84 72.02 -14.10
C MET A 67 11.77 71.41 -13.19
N ASN A 68 10.52 71.84 -13.30
CA ASN A 68 9.41 71.26 -12.52
C ASN A 68 9.19 69.77 -12.82
N PHE A 69 9.23 69.38 -14.09
CA PHE A 69 9.13 67.97 -14.47
C PHE A 69 10.30 67.15 -13.93
N THR A 70 11.51 67.69 -13.93
CA THR A 70 12.72 67.00 -13.42
C THR A 70 12.61 66.79 -11.90
N VAL A 71 12.10 67.78 -11.16
CA VAL A 71 11.87 67.67 -9.72
C VAL A 71 10.80 66.61 -9.41
N LEU A 72 9.67 66.64 -10.13
CA LEU A 72 8.62 65.62 -9.98
C LEU A 72 9.10 64.22 -10.38
N ALA A 73 9.80 64.09 -11.50
CA ALA A 73 10.37 62.83 -11.97
C ALA A 73 11.43 62.28 -11.01
N GLY A 74 12.26 63.16 -10.43
CA GLY A 74 13.25 62.79 -9.42
C GLY A 74 12.60 62.29 -8.12
N GLY A 75 11.57 63.00 -7.64
CA GLY A 75 10.79 62.58 -6.47
C GLY A 75 10.07 61.25 -6.69
N LEU A 76 9.44 61.08 -7.86
CA LEU A 76 8.76 59.85 -8.27
C LEU A 76 9.74 58.68 -8.40
N PHE A 77 10.91 58.90 -9.00
CA PHE A 77 11.96 57.89 -9.10
C PHE A 77 12.49 57.46 -7.73
N PHE A 78 12.70 58.41 -6.82
CA PHE A 78 13.16 58.11 -5.46
C PHE A 78 12.12 57.30 -4.66
N LEU A 79 10.83 57.56 -4.89
CA LEU A 79 9.72 56.86 -4.23
C LEU A 79 9.49 55.46 -4.83
N LEU A 80 9.50 55.30 -6.16
CA LEU A 80 9.19 54.03 -6.83
C LEU A 80 10.34 53.02 -6.89
N ARG A 81 11.61 53.45 -6.76
CA ARG A 81 12.75 52.52 -6.79
C ARG A 81 12.64 51.40 -5.75
N LYS A 82 12.06 51.70 -4.57
CA LYS A 82 11.90 50.75 -3.47
C LYS A 82 10.78 49.72 -3.73
N PRO A 83 9.51 50.11 -4.00
CA PRO A 83 8.43 49.15 -4.24
C PRO A 83 8.65 48.30 -5.49
N VAL A 84 9.20 48.86 -6.58
CA VAL A 84 9.45 48.11 -7.81
C VAL A 84 10.55 47.07 -7.61
N ALA A 85 11.66 47.43 -6.94
CA ALA A 85 12.71 46.47 -6.63
C ALA A 85 12.20 45.35 -5.71
N LYS A 86 11.42 45.70 -4.68
CA LYS A 86 10.83 44.74 -3.74
C LYS A 86 9.85 43.78 -4.44
N ALA A 87 9.04 44.26 -5.38
CA ALA A 87 8.12 43.42 -6.15
C ALA A 87 8.86 42.41 -7.04
N LEU A 88 9.96 42.81 -7.69
CA LEU A 88 10.74 41.88 -8.52
C LEU A 88 11.56 40.89 -7.69
N GLU A 89 12.06 41.32 -6.52
CA GLU A 89 12.74 40.44 -5.58
C GLU A 89 11.78 39.42 -4.97
N SER A 90 10.58 39.84 -4.57
CA SER A 90 9.50 38.96 -4.10
C SER A 90 9.10 37.94 -5.16
N ARG A 91 8.93 38.35 -6.43
CA ARG A 91 8.67 37.41 -7.54
C ARG A 91 9.82 36.42 -7.75
N ARG A 92 11.06 36.89 -7.70
CA ARG A 92 12.24 36.02 -7.85
C ARG A 92 12.34 35.02 -6.70
N GLN A 93 12.06 35.45 -5.47
CA GLN A 93 12.06 34.58 -4.31
C GLN A 93 10.95 33.54 -4.41
N GLY A 94 9.72 33.94 -4.78
CA GLY A 94 8.62 32.99 -4.96
C GLY A 94 8.89 31.92 -6.03
N ILE A 95 9.55 32.29 -7.15
CA ILE A 95 9.96 31.31 -8.17
C ILE A 95 11.04 30.37 -7.62
N ARG A 96 12.01 30.87 -6.85
CA ARG A 96 13.04 30.04 -6.22
C ARG A 96 12.43 29.07 -5.22
N ASP A 97 11.53 29.55 -4.37
CA ASP A 97 10.85 28.73 -3.37
C ASP A 97 10.02 27.63 -4.05
N GLN A 98 9.28 27.97 -5.12
CA GLN A 98 8.56 26.99 -5.92
C GLN A 98 9.47 25.94 -6.57
N LEU A 99 10.62 26.34 -7.10
CA LEU A 99 11.58 25.41 -7.71
C LEU A 99 12.22 24.50 -6.66
N ASP A 100 12.56 25.05 -5.48
CA ASP A 100 13.11 24.27 -4.36
C ASP A 100 12.06 23.28 -3.83
N ASP A 101 10.80 23.68 -3.72
CA ASP A 101 9.71 22.80 -3.29
C ASP A 101 9.45 21.70 -4.30
N LEU A 102 9.45 22.00 -5.60
CA LEU A 102 9.34 20.99 -6.66
C LEU A 102 10.53 20.02 -6.65
N ALA A 103 11.76 20.52 -6.41
CA ALA A 103 12.94 19.68 -6.29
C ALA A 103 12.84 18.72 -5.10
N LYS A 104 12.41 19.22 -3.92
CA LYS A 104 12.17 18.40 -2.73
C LYS A 104 11.08 17.36 -2.95
N GLN A 105 9.97 17.74 -3.57
CA GLN A 105 8.87 16.81 -3.89
C GLN A 105 9.33 15.71 -4.85
N LYS A 106 10.12 16.08 -5.87
CA LYS A 106 10.70 15.11 -6.80
C LYS A 106 11.64 14.15 -6.07
N GLU A 107 12.54 14.64 -5.23
CA GLU A 107 13.46 13.81 -4.45
C GLU A 107 12.69 12.88 -3.48
N ALA A 108 11.66 13.39 -2.82
CA ALA A 108 10.81 12.59 -1.95
C ALA A 108 10.09 11.46 -2.73
N ALA A 109 9.52 11.78 -3.90
CA ALA A 109 8.87 10.79 -4.76
C ALA A 109 9.86 9.74 -5.30
N GLU A 110 11.07 10.15 -5.68
CA GLU A 110 12.12 9.21 -6.12
C GLU A 110 12.56 8.28 -4.98
N LYS A 111 12.69 8.81 -3.74
CA LYS A 111 12.98 8.00 -2.54
C LYS A 111 11.84 7.02 -2.25
N GLU A 112 10.60 7.46 -2.34
CA GLU A 112 9.44 6.61 -2.11
C GLU A 112 9.35 5.48 -3.15
N LEU A 113 9.56 5.81 -4.43
CA LEU A 113 9.63 4.84 -5.52
C LEU A 113 10.77 3.83 -5.34
N ALA A 114 11.96 4.28 -4.92
CA ALA A 114 13.07 3.40 -4.60
C ALA A 114 12.70 2.45 -3.44
N GLY A 115 12.07 2.97 -2.39
CA GLY A 115 11.57 2.17 -1.26
C GLY A 115 10.51 1.15 -1.68
N TYR A 116 9.58 1.50 -2.57
CA TYR A 116 8.60 0.53 -3.10
C TYR A 116 9.26 -0.55 -3.96
N LYS A 117 10.22 -0.19 -4.82
CA LYS A 117 10.96 -1.17 -5.63
C LYS A 117 11.74 -2.15 -4.75
N GLU A 118 12.38 -1.67 -3.70
CA GLU A 118 13.07 -2.53 -2.75
C GLU A 118 12.09 -3.45 -2.00
N LYS A 119 10.95 -2.92 -1.54
CA LYS A 119 9.89 -3.72 -0.91
C LYS A 119 9.37 -4.80 -1.86
N LEU A 120 9.12 -4.48 -3.13
CA LEU A 120 8.68 -5.45 -4.13
C LEU A 120 9.72 -6.54 -4.35
N ALA A 121 11.00 -6.17 -4.50
CA ALA A 121 12.08 -7.15 -4.63
C ALA A 121 12.20 -8.08 -3.40
N ARG A 122 12.00 -7.55 -2.20
CA ARG A 122 11.97 -8.35 -0.96
C ARG A 122 10.73 -9.24 -0.88
N LEU A 123 9.58 -8.80 -1.41
CA LEU A 123 8.36 -9.60 -1.44
C LEU A 123 8.53 -10.84 -2.32
N ASP A 124 9.16 -10.73 -3.48
CA ASP A 124 9.41 -11.89 -4.34
C ASP A 124 10.25 -12.95 -3.62
N GLN A 125 11.33 -12.52 -2.92
CA GLN A 125 12.16 -13.41 -2.11
C GLN A 125 11.37 -14.04 -0.95
N GLU A 126 10.50 -13.26 -0.30
CA GLU A 126 9.67 -13.76 0.79
C GLU A 126 8.64 -14.78 0.29
N VAL A 127 8.05 -14.56 -0.88
CA VAL A 127 7.13 -15.50 -1.52
C VAL A 127 7.86 -16.81 -1.84
N GLU A 128 9.06 -16.75 -2.44
CA GLU A 128 9.86 -17.96 -2.70
C GLU A 128 10.18 -18.72 -1.40
N ARG A 129 10.54 -18.00 -0.34
CA ARG A 129 10.82 -18.59 0.98
C ARG A 129 9.60 -19.28 1.56
N ILE A 130 8.45 -18.60 1.54
CA ILE A 130 7.17 -19.13 2.02
C ILE A 130 6.78 -20.37 1.21
N MET A 131 6.89 -20.33 -0.11
CA MET A 131 6.60 -21.48 -0.97
C MET A 131 7.51 -22.67 -0.67
N ALA A 132 8.80 -22.46 -0.46
CA ALA A 132 9.74 -23.52 -0.08
C ALA A 132 9.40 -24.12 1.29
N GLU A 133 8.98 -23.28 2.25
CA GLU A 133 8.54 -23.73 3.58
C GLU A 133 7.26 -24.56 3.49
N TYR A 134 6.25 -24.12 2.74
CA TYR A 134 5.02 -24.88 2.51
C TYR A 134 5.25 -26.22 1.81
N LEU A 135 6.16 -26.28 0.84
CA LEU A 135 6.54 -27.54 0.20
C LEU A 135 7.18 -28.50 1.19
N LYS A 136 8.11 -28.01 2.01
CA LYS A 136 8.78 -28.81 3.05
C LYS A 136 7.79 -29.30 4.11
N GLU A 137 6.90 -28.43 4.59
CA GLU A 137 5.84 -28.82 5.53
C GLU A 137 4.88 -29.82 4.91
N GLY A 138 4.49 -29.63 3.64
CA GLY A 138 3.63 -30.55 2.90
C GLY A 138 4.25 -31.93 2.73
N GLU A 139 5.54 -32.01 2.41
CA GLU A 139 6.28 -33.26 2.34
C GLU A 139 6.39 -33.95 3.70
N ALA A 140 6.68 -33.20 4.76
CA ALA A 140 6.73 -33.73 6.12
C ALA A 140 5.36 -34.25 6.58
N ALA A 141 4.29 -33.50 6.32
CA ALA A 141 2.91 -33.91 6.62
C ALA A 141 2.52 -35.17 5.84
N LYS A 142 2.84 -35.23 4.54
CA LYS A 142 2.62 -36.43 3.72
C LYS A 142 3.35 -37.64 4.29
N ALA A 143 4.63 -37.50 4.63
CA ALA A 143 5.41 -38.59 5.23
C ALA A 143 4.81 -39.07 6.56
N LYS A 144 4.39 -38.13 7.41
CA LYS A 144 3.73 -38.42 8.70
C LYS A 144 2.42 -39.18 8.50
N ILE A 145 1.56 -38.73 7.59
CA ILE A 145 0.29 -39.40 7.28
C ILE A 145 0.53 -40.83 6.79
N ILE A 146 1.53 -41.03 5.92
CA ILE A 146 1.87 -42.37 5.41
C ILE A 146 2.36 -43.28 6.54
N GLU A 147 3.22 -42.80 7.43
CA GLU A 147 3.70 -43.57 8.58
C GLU A 147 2.57 -43.90 9.57
N GLU A 148 1.72 -42.93 9.89
CA GLU A 148 0.55 -43.17 10.73
C GLU A 148 -0.41 -44.18 10.09
N ALA A 149 -0.66 -44.09 8.78
CA ALA A 149 -1.50 -45.04 8.06
C ALA A 149 -0.91 -46.46 8.09
N LYS A 150 0.41 -46.61 7.93
CA LYS A 150 1.09 -47.92 8.06
C LYS A 150 0.97 -48.46 9.48
N ALA A 151 1.19 -47.64 10.49
CA ALA A 151 1.07 -48.05 11.90
C ALA A 151 -0.35 -48.49 12.24
N VAL A 152 -1.37 -47.76 11.76
CA VAL A 152 -2.78 -48.14 11.91
C VAL A 152 -3.09 -49.45 11.17
N ALA A 153 -2.61 -49.61 9.94
CA ALA A 153 -2.81 -50.83 9.16
C ALA A 153 -2.19 -52.06 9.85
N GLU A 154 -0.99 -51.91 10.42
CA GLU A 154 -0.33 -52.99 11.16
C GLU A 154 -1.07 -53.33 12.45
N LYS A 155 -1.49 -52.31 13.21
CA LYS A 155 -2.32 -52.50 14.41
C LYS A 155 -3.64 -53.21 14.09
N LEU A 156 -4.29 -52.82 12.99
CA LEU A 156 -5.52 -53.46 12.52
C LEU A 156 -5.28 -54.92 12.12
N ARG A 157 -4.18 -55.22 11.43
CA ARG A 157 -3.79 -56.61 11.11
C ARG A 157 -3.58 -57.45 12.37
N GLN A 158 -2.88 -56.91 13.37
CA GLN A 158 -2.64 -57.62 14.63
C GLN A 158 -3.94 -57.87 15.39
N GLN A 159 -4.84 -56.88 15.46
CA GLN A 159 -6.16 -57.03 16.06
C GLN A 159 -6.99 -58.07 15.30
N ALA A 160 -7.03 -58.03 13.97
CA ALA A 160 -7.74 -59.00 13.16
C ALA A 160 -7.22 -60.43 13.39
N LYS A 161 -5.90 -60.63 13.42
CA LYS A 161 -5.31 -61.95 13.75
C LYS A 161 -5.72 -62.44 15.14
N LYS A 162 -5.69 -61.56 16.15
CA LYS A 162 -6.10 -61.91 17.51
C LYS A 162 -7.58 -62.29 17.57
N ASN A 163 -8.44 -61.54 16.89
CA ASN A 163 -9.87 -61.82 16.84
C ASN A 163 -10.15 -63.14 16.11
N ILE A 164 -9.47 -63.40 14.98
CA ILE A 164 -9.57 -64.67 14.26
C ILE A 164 -9.18 -65.84 15.16
N GLU A 165 -8.07 -65.74 15.91
CA GLU A 165 -7.66 -66.79 16.83
C GLU A 165 -8.71 -67.02 17.93
N GLN A 166 -9.26 -65.94 18.51
CA GLN A 166 -10.31 -66.05 19.53
C GLN A 166 -11.58 -66.70 18.99
N GLU A 167 -12.05 -66.28 17.82
CA GLU A 167 -13.22 -66.88 17.16
C GLU A 167 -12.96 -68.34 16.76
N PHE A 168 -11.75 -68.68 16.33
CA PHE A 168 -11.38 -70.05 16.00
C PHE A 168 -11.36 -70.96 17.24
N GLN A 169 -10.83 -70.47 18.36
CA GLN A 169 -10.87 -71.21 19.62
C GLN A 169 -12.32 -71.40 20.11
N LYS A 170 -13.16 -70.37 19.98
CA LYS A 170 -14.58 -70.46 20.32
C LYS A 170 -15.32 -71.47 19.44
N ALA A 171 -15.15 -71.39 18.13
CA ALA A 171 -15.74 -72.34 17.17
C ALA A 171 -15.28 -73.79 17.44
N ARG A 172 -14.01 -73.99 17.82
CA ARG A 172 -13.51 -75.31 18.24
C ARG A 172 -14.18 -75.83 19.51
N GLN A 173 -14.43 -74.97 20.48
CA GLN A 173 -15.11 -75.35 21.72
C GLN A 173 -16.57 -75.71 21.45
N GLU A 174 -17.27 -74.90 20.66
CA GLU A 174 -18.65 -75.16 20.23
C GLU A 174 -18.75 -76.49 19.46
N LEU A 175 -17.86 -76.73 18.49
CA LEU A 175 -17.83 -77.98 17.73
C LEU A 175 -17.58 -79.20 18.63
N LYS A 176 -16.69 -79.09 19.62
CA LYS A 176 -16.44 -80.18 20.59
C LYS A 176 -17.67 -80.46 21.45
N ALA A 177 -18.37 -79.41 21.88
CA ALA A 177 -19.60 -79.56 22.66
C ALA A 177 -20.70 -80.25 21.84
N GLU A 178 -20.89 -79.83 20.58
CA GLU A 178 -21.86 -80.43 19.67
C GLU A 178 -21.52 -81.90 19.37
N MET A 179 -20.25 -82.22 19.12
CA MET A 179 -19.81 -83.62 18.93
C MET A 179 -20.05 -84.47 20.18
N ALA A 180 -19.81 -83.93 21.37
CA ALA A 180 -20.06 -84.64 22.63
C ALA A 180 -21.56 -84.91 22.83
N GLU A 181 -22.41 -83.92 22.55
CA GLU A 181 -23.87 -84.05 22.63
C GLU A 181 -24.41 -85.10 21.63
N GLN A 182 -23.91 -85.08 20.39
CA GLN A 182 -24.26 -86.09 19.38
C GLN A 182 -23.76 -87.48 19.77
N ALA A 183 -22.55 -87.60 20.31
CA ALA A 183 -21.99 -88.87 20.78
C ALA A 183 -22.81 -89.47 21.93
N VAL A 184 -23.22 -88.64 22.91
CA VAL A 184 -24.11 -89.06 24.01
C VAL A 184 -25.46 -89.51 23.45
N THR A 185 -26.05 -88.74 22.54
CA THR A 185 -27.33 -89.10 21.91
C THR A 185 -27.27 -90.44 21.18
N MET A 186 -26.19 -90.70 20.42
CA MET A 186 -25.97 -91.98 19.75
C MET A 186 -25.73 -93.12 20.75
N ALA A 187 -24.96 -92.89 21.81
CA ALA A 187 -24.72 -93.86 22.86
C ALA A 187 -26.02 -94.24 23.58
N GLU A 188 -26.87 -93.26 23.93
CA GLU A 188 -28.20 -93.51 24.49
C GLU A 188 -29.08 -94.35 23.55
N ALA A 189 -29.10 -94.03 22.26
CA ALA A 189 -29.86 -94.78 21.27
C ALA A 189 -29.35 -96.23 21.14
N LEU A 190 -28.03 -96.44 21.16
CA LEU A 190 -27.42 -97.77 21.13
C LEU A 190 -27.68 -98.58 22.40
N ILE A 191 -27.61 -97.95 23.57
CA ILE A 191 -27.91 -98.59 24.87
C ILE A 191 -29.39 -99.00 24.91
N LYS A 192 -30.31 -98.09 24.55
CA LYS A 192 -31.75 -98.40 24.49
C LYS A 192 -32.05 -99.58 23.56
N LYS A 193 -31.32 -99.70 22.44
CA LYS A 193 -31.50 -100.79 21.47
C LYS A 193 -30.92 -102.14 21.91
N ASN A 194 -29.83 -102.14 22.69
CA ASN A 194 -29.06 -103.36 22.99
C ASN A 194 -29.12 -103.83 24.46
N ILE A 195 -29.85 -103.12 25.34
CA ILE A 195 -29.99 -103.50 26.75
C ILE A 195 -30.72 -104.84 26.92
N LYS A 196 -30.23 -105.70 27.81
CA LYS A 196 -30.79 -107.01 28.15
C LYS A 196 -31.12 -107.07 29.64
N ASP A 197 -32.01 -107.98 30.05
CA ASP A 197 -32.48 -108.09 31.44
C ASP A 197 -31.34 -108.29 32.45
N LYS A 198 -30.31 -109.08 32.09
CA LYS A 198 -29.11 -109.27 32.94
C LYS A 198 -28.30 -107.98 33.17
N ASP A 199 -28.30 -107.06 32.21
CA ASP A 199 -27.60 -105.77 32.37
C ASP A 199 -28.37 -104.84 33.33
N GLN A 200 -29.71 -104.90 33.34
CA GLN A 200 -30.52 -104.14 34.29
C GLN A 200 -30.29 -104.59 35.72
N GLU A 201 -30.29 -105.91 35.98
CA GLU A 201 -30.00 -106.45 37.32
C GLU A 201 -28.59 -106.05 37.80
N ARG A 202 -27.58 -106.12 36.92
CA ARG A 202 -26.21 -105.71 37.25
C ARG A 202 -26.11 -104.22 37.60
N ILE A 203 -26.74 -103.35 36.81
CA ILE A 203 -26.71 -101.89 37.05
C ILE A 203 -27.38 -101.53 38.38
N VAL A 204 -28.50 -102.19 38.73
CA VAL A 204 -29.17 -102.00 40.02
C VAL A 204 -28.28 -102.45 41.18
N GLY A 205 -27.61 -103.60 41.04
CA GLY A 205 -26.65 -104.08 42.04
C GLY A 205 -25.45 -103.14 42.25
N GLU A 206 -24.88 -102.62 41.17
CA GLU A 206 -23.78 -101.64 41.23
C GLU A 206 -24.22 -100.31 41.86
N TYR A 207 -25.45 -99.83 41.57
CA TYR A 207 -26.00 -98.62 42.17
C TYR A 207 -26.19 -98.76 43.68
N LEU A 208 -26.81 -99.86 44.13
CA LEU A 208 -27.00 -100.14 45.55
C LEU A 208 -25.66 -100.24 46.28
N THR A 209 -24.66 -100.86 45.66
CA THR A 209 -23.30 -100.96 46.21
C THR A 209 -22.62 -99.58 46.32
N LYS A 210 -22.70 -98.73 45.29
CA LYS A 210 -22.09 -97.40 45.33
C LYS A 210 -22.72 -96.47 46.36
N VAL A 211 -24.04 -96.52 46.55
CA VAL A 211 -24.73 -95.69 47.54
C VAL A 211 -24.43 -96.17 48.97
N VAL A 212 -24.25 -97.48 49.17
CA VAL A 212 -23.86 -98.06 50.47
C VAL A 212 -22.38 -97.81 50.80
N VAL A 213 -21.50 -97.69 49.81
CA VAL A 213 -20.06 -97.41 50.01
C VAL A 213 -19.74 -95.91 50.14
N ALA A 214 -20.66 -95.03 49.73
CA ALA A 214 -20.53 -93.57 49.84
C ALA A 214 -21.22 -92.98 51.08
N GLN A 215 -21.75 -93.82 51.97
CA GLN A 215 -22.31 -93.47 53.28
C GLN A 215 -21.40 -94.02 54.39
#